data_AF-A0A1H9JLG2-F1
#
_entry.id   AF-A0A1H9JLG2-F1
#
_cell.length_a   1.000
_cell.length_b   1.000
_cell.length_c   1.000
_cell.angle_alpha   90.00
_cell.angle_beta   90.00
_cell.angle_gamma   90.00
#
_symmetry.space_group_name_H-M   'P 1'
#
loop_
_entity.id
_entity.type
_entity.pdbx_description
1 polymer ?
#
loop_
_entity_poly.entity_id
_entity_poly.type
_entity_poly.pdbx_seq_one_letter_code
_entity_poly.pdbx_strand_id
1 'polypeptide(L)'
;MPVHPVGAPVTAAGHHISLVAVPVSAGFPSPAGDDLEDEIDPIAWVVRHPGSTFWWRVEGDCLWDVGIRDGDIIAVDRAGKRRLGRAVLAVVDGAVTAKILRKRDDKYFLAPANSREAFPDIELTEDSEIWGVIAGVVRRYDLA
;
A
#
# COMPACT_ATOMS: atom_id res chain seq x y z
N MET A 1 -0.44 -13.11 -15.30
CA MET A 1 -1.49 -12.52 -14.45
C MET A 1 -2.22 -11.49 -15.30
N PRO A 2 -3.52 -11.63 -15.57
CA PRO A 2 -4.23 -10.59 -16.31
C PRO A 2 -4.36 -9.37 -15.40
N VAL A 3 -3.85 -8.23 -15.88
CA VAL A 3 -4.18 -6.92 -15.34
C VAL A 3 -5.46 -6.47 -16.02
N HIS A 4 -6.45 -6.07 -15.22
CA HIS A 4 -7.71 -5.56 -15.75
C HIS A 4 -7.60 -4.06 -15.97
N PRO A 5 -8.12 -3.52 -17.08
CA PRO A 5 -8.20 -2.08 -17.26
C PRO A 5 -9.09 -1.45 -16.17
N VAL A 6 -8.70 -0.26 -15.73
CA VAL A 6 -9.57 0.61 -14.93
C VAL A 6 -10.26 1.53 -15.93
N GLY A 7 -11.58 1.39 -16.11
CA GLY A 7 -12.35 2.12 -17.12
C GLY A 7 -12.76 3.54 -16.70
N ALA A 8 -12.54 3.89 -15.44
CA ALA A 8 -12.91 5.20 -14.88
C ALA A 8 -11.80 6.26 -14.99
N PRO A 9 -12.17 7.55 -15.17
CA PRO A 9 -11.24 8.67 -15.08
C PRO A 9 -10.65 8.80 -13.67
N VAL A 10 -9.37 9.20 -13.59
CA VAL A 10 -8.61 9.41 -12.34
C VAL A 10 -8.59 10.89 -11.97
N THR A 11 -9.12 11.25 -10.80
CA THR A 11 -9.07 12.63 -10.29
C THR A 11 -7.73 12.90 -9.59
N ALA A 12 -7.00 13.92 -10.02
CA ALA A 12 -5.86 14.48 -9.29
C ALA A 12 -6.09 16.00 -9.09
N ALA A 13 -6.28 16.43 -7.84
CA ALA A 13 -6.34 17.84 -7.45
C ALA A 13 -7.20 18.74 -8.39
N GLY A 14 -8.43 18.33 -8.70
CA GLY A 14 -9.39 19.12 -9.49
C GLY A 14 -9.07 19.25 -10.99
N HIS A 15 -8.10 18.50 -11.51
CA HIS A 15 -7.81 18.45 -12.94
C HIS A 15 -8.20 17.09 -13.51
N HIS A 16 -9.00 17.10 -14.59
CA HIS A 16 -9.31 15.91 -15.37
C HIS A 16 -8.07 15.48 -16.14
N ILE A 17 -7.51 14.33 -15.80
CA ILE A 17 -6.46 13.69 -16.60
C ILE A 17 -7.13 12.56 -17.37
N SER A 18 -7.10 12.64 -18.70
CA SER A 18 -7.59 11.56 -19.54
C SER A 18 -6.69 10.35 -19.37
N LEU A 19 -7.23 9.27 -18.82
CA LEU A 19 -6.60 7.97 -18.92
C LEU A 19 -6.65 7.57 -20.40
N VAL A 20 -5.52 7.20 -20.99
CA VAL A 20 -5.51 6.68 -22.35
C VAL A 20 -6.17 5.30 -22.30
N ALA A 21 -7.38 5.19 -22.85
CA ALA A 21 -8.19 3.98 -22.90
C ALA A 21 -7.65 2.89 -23.83
N VAL A 22 -6.46 3.09 -24.42
CA VAL A 22 -5.81 2.04 -25.21
C VAL A 22 -5.10 1.11 -24.23
N PRO A 23 -5.52 -0.16 -24.11
CA PRO A 23 -4.83 -1.12 -23.27
C PRO A 23 -3.38 -1.24 -23.77
N VAL A 24 -2.41 -0.87 -22.94
CA VAL A 24 -1.04 -1.34 -23.13
C VAL A 24 -1.02 -2.78 -22.64
N SER A 25 -1.40 -3.67 -23.55
CA SER A 25 -1.18 -5.09 -23.36
C SER A 25 0.32 -5.33 -23.29
N ALA A 26 0.80 -6.15 -22.37
CA ALA A 26 2.12 -6.76 -22.50
C ALA A 26 2.14 -7.81 -23.64
N GLY A 27 1.28 -7.64 -24.66
CA GLY A 27 0.84 -8.58 -25.69
C GLY A 27 -0.07 -7.88 -26.73
N PHE A 28 -0.89 -8.63 -27.49
CA PHE A 28 -1.66 -8.09 -28.62
C PHE A 28 -2.96 -7.37 -28.19
N PRO A 29 -3.31 -6.19 -28.73
CA PRO A 29 -4.51 -5.45 -28.36
C PRO A 29 -5.75 -5.94 -29.14
N SER A 30 -6.92 -5.95 -28.49
CA SER A 30 -8.22 -6.18 -29.14
C SER A 30 -9.17 -5.00 -28.90
N PRO A 31 -10.04 -4.65 -29.86
CA PRO A 31 -10.90 -3.47 -29.79
C PRO A 31 -12.35 -3.84 -29.43
N ALA A 32 -12.82 -3.41 -28.26
CA ALA A 32 -14.24 -3.26 -27.88
C ALA A 32 -14.27 -2.78 -26.42
N GLY A 33 -15.07 -1.84 -25.96
CA GLY A 33 -16.08 -0.95 -26.54
C GLY A 33 -16.35 0.16 -25.50
N ASP A 34 -17.05 1.22 -25.90
CA ASP A 34 -17.36 2.36 -25.03
C ASP A 34 -18.42 1.99 -23.98
N ASP A 35 -18.00 1.89 -22.71
CA ASP A 35 -18.89 1.82 -21.54
C ASP A 35 -18.64 3.07 -20.66
N LEU A 36 -19.70 3.81 -20.35
CA LEU A 36 -19.64 4.94 -19.40
C LEU A 36 -19.57 4.39 -17.96
N GLU A 37 -18.39 4.42 -17.35
CA GLU A 37 -18.17 4.10 -15.92
C GLU A 37 -18.09 5.38 -15.05
N ASP A 38 -18.45 5.24 -13.77
CA ASP A 38 -18.36 6.29 -12.75
C ASP A 38 -16.91 6.71 -12.47
N GLU A 39 -16.68 7.97 -12.09
CA GLU A 39 -15.35 8.54 -11.78
C GLU A 39 -14.68 7.83 -10.58
N ILE A 40 -13.37 7.56 -10.68
CA ILE A 40 -12.56 7.00 -9.58
C ILE A 40 -11.53 8.05 -9.15
N ASP A 41 -11.65 8.55 -7.93
CA ASP A 41 -10.54 9.21 -7.24
C ASP A 41 -9.66 8.11 -6.61
N PRO A 42 -8.43 7.86 -7.10
CA PRO A 42 -7.57 6.79 -6.58
C PRO A 42 -7.13 7.05 -5.14
N ILE A 43 -7.01 8.32 -4.76
CA ILE A 43 -6.68 8.68 -3.38
C ILE A 43 -7.86 8.34 -2.49
N ALA A 44 -9.08 8.72 -2.85
CA ALA A 44 -10.27 8.34 -2.08
C ALA A 44 -10.48 6.81 -2.04
N TRP A 45 -10.11 6.10 -3.10
CA TRP A 45 -10.19 4.64 -3.15
C TRP A 45 -9.21 3.96 -2.18
N VAL A 46 -7.99 4.46 -2.06
CA VAL A 46 -6.99 4.00 -1.08
C VAL A 46 -7.35 4.45 0.34
N VAL A 47 -7.78 5.69 0.49
CA VAL A 47 -7.97 6.40 1.76
C VAL A 47 -9.43 6.30 2.22
N ARG A 48 -9.76 5.17 2.88
CA ARG A 48 -11.12 4.95 3.42
C ARG A 48 -11.49 5.91 4.54
N HIS A 49 -10.52 6.38 5.32
CA HIS A 49 -10.75 7.29 6.45
C HIS A 49 -9.83 8.53 6.32
N PRO A 50 -10.22 9.55 5.52
CA PRO A 50 -9.36 10.70 5.24
C PRO A 50 -8.88 11.46 6.48
N GLY A 51 -9.76 11.63 7.48
CA GLY A 51 -9.42 12.34 8.72
C GLY A 51 -8.47 11.58 9.66
N SER A 52 -8.22 10.29 9.41
CA SER A 52 -7.33 9.44 10.20
C SER A 52 -6.25 8.76 9.38
N THR A 53 -6.04 9.20 8.15
CA THR A 53 -5.00 8.68 7.26
C THR A 53 -3.88 9.69 7.08
N PHE A 54 -2.64 9.22 7.19
CA PHE A 54 -1.44 10.01 6.95
C PHE A 54 -0.48 9.23 6.05
N TRP A 55 0.51 9.91 5.49
CA TRP A 55 1.43 9.32 4.51
C TRP A 55 2.84 9.22 5.08
N TRP A 56 3.57 8.19 4.67
CA TRP A 56 4.94 7.96 5.10
C TRP A 56 5.81 7.51 3.92
N ARG A 57 7.10 7.88 3.91
CA ARG A 57 8.06 7.38 2.92
C ARG A 57 8.73 6.13 3.46
N VAL A 58 8.70 5.06 2.68
CA VAL A 58 9.37 3.81 3.02
C VAL A 58 10.87 3.92 2.78
N GLU A 59 11.64 3.39 3.71
CA GLU A 59 13.08 3.18 3.61
C GLU A 59 13.36 1.70 3.84
N GLY A 60 14.05 1.08 2.88
CA GLY A 60 14.39 -0.35 2.88
C GLY A 60 13.29 -1.28 2.35
N ASP A 61 13.67 -2.55 2.17
CA ASP A 61 12.89 -3.54 1.41
C ASP A 61 12.32 -4.69 2.26
N CYS A 62 12.19 -4.51 3.57
CA CYS A 62 11.73 -5.58 4.46
C CYS A 62 10.29 -6.08 4.19
N LEU A 63 9.52 -5.39 3.34
CA LEU A 63 8.16 -5.75 2.94
C LEU A 63 8.04 -6.06 1.43
N TRP A 64 9.15 -6.44 0.80
CA TRP A 64 9.24 -6.72 -0.63
C TRP A 64 8.18 -7.69 -1.15
N ASP A 65 7.96 -8.81 -0.46
CA ASP A 65 7.06 -9.89 -0.91
C ASP A 65 5.58 -9.46 -0.90
N VAL A 66 5.23 -8.41 -0.13
CA VAL A 66 3.89 -7.81 -0.15
C VAL A 66 3.81 -6.56 -1.05
N GLY A 67 4.86 -6.30 -1.83
CA GLY A 67 4.87 -5.27 -2.88
C GLY A 67 5.24 -3.87 -2.41
N ILE A 68 5.59 -3.68 -1.13
CA ILE A 68 6.08 -2.42 -0.58
C ILE A 68 7.61 -2.41 -0.73
N ARG A 69 8.15 -1.39 -1.39
CA ARG A 69 9.56 -1.26 -1.72
C ARG A 69 10.15 0.03 -1.16
N ASP A 70 11.47 0.07 -1.10
CA ASP A 70 12.21 1.30 -0.83
C ASP A 70 11.72 2.46 -1.73
N GLY A 71 11.57 3.64 -1.12
CA GLY A 71 11.12 4.86 -1.81
C GLY A 71 9.61 5.00 -1.99
N ASP A 72 8.81 3.96 -1.70
CA ASP A 72 7.35 4.04 -1.76
C ASP A 72 6.78 5.09 -0.82
N ILE A 73 5.63 5.65 -1.19
CA ILE A 73 4.79 6.44 -0.28
C ILE A 73 3.62 5.57 0.16
N ILE A 74 3.51 5.29 1.45
CA ILE A 74 2.44 4.46 2.02
C ILE A 74 1.35 5.32 2.66
N ALA A 75 0.08 4.96 2.43
CA ALA A 75 -1.06 5.48 3.18
C ALA A 75 -1.21 4.67 4.47
N VAL A 76 -1.22 5.33 5.62
CA VAL A 76 -1.35 4.72 6.95
C VAL A 76 -2.65 5.19 7.60
N ASP A 77 -3.56 4.25 7.79
CA ASP A 77 -4.90 4.49 8.35
C ASP A 77 -4.94 4.10 9.83
N ARG A 78 -5.12 5.09 10.71
CA ARG A 78 -5.22 4.88 12.17
C ARG A 78 -6.53 4.19 12.59
N ALA A 79 -7.60 4.37 11.81
CA ALA A 79 -8.91 3.75 12.06
C ALA A 79 -9.01 2.34 11.44
N GLY A 80 -8.01 1.95 10.65
CA GLY A 80 -7.91 0.62 10.05
C GLY A 80 -7.87 -0.50 11.09
N LYS A 81 -8.59 -1.59 10.81
CA LYS A 81 -8.62 -2.77 11.70
C LYS A 81 -7.26 -3.48 11.72
N ARG A 82 -6.58 -3.45 12.86
CA ARG A 82 -5.31 -4.12 13.14
C ARG A 82 -5.51 -5.64 13.21
N ARG A 83 -5.57 -6.30 12.06
CA ARG A 83 -5.72 -7.76 11.94
C ARG A 83 -4.38 -8.43 11.65
N LEU A 84 -4.24 -9.68 12.09
CA LEU A 84 -3.08 -10.49 11.74
C LEU A 84 -2.92 -10.57 10.22
N GLY A 85 -1.68 -10.47 9.75
CA GLY A 85 -1.30 -10.45 8.35
C GLY A 85 -1.45 -9.10 7.65
N ARG A 86 -1.88 -8.05 8.34
CA ARG A 86 -1.85 -6.69 7.80
C ARG A 86 -0.45 -6.10 7.95
N ALA A 87 -0.02 -5.36 6.93
CA ALA A 87 1.11 -4.45 7.06
C ALA A 87 0.69 -3.26 7.93
N VAL A 88 1.54 -2.88 8.88
CA VAL A 88 1.29 -1.83 9.88
C VAL A 88 2.51 -0.92 9.99
N LEU A 89 2.27 0.33 10.36
CA LEU A 89 3.30 1.25 10.84
C LEU A 89 3.25 1.27 12.36
N ALA A 90 4.40 1.07 13.01
CA ALA A 90 4.52 1.03 14.45
C ALA A 90 5.76 1.79 14.94
N VAL A 91 5.73 2.21 16.20
CA VAL A 91 6.89 2.69 16.94
C VAL A 91 7.30 1.60 17.92
N VAL A 92 8.58 1.25 17.90
CA VAL A 92 9.21 0.33 18.85
C VAL A 92 10.50 0.96 19.32
N ASP A 93 10.71 1.06 20.63
CA ASP A 93 11.89 1.69 21.24
C ASP A 93 12.19 3.10 20.70
N GLY A 94 11.15 3.87 20.40
CA GLY A 94 11.26 5.22 19.83
C GLY A 94 11.57 5.28 18.33
N ALA A 95 11.77 4.14 17.66
CA ALA A 95 12.00 4.05 16.23
C ALA A 95 10.74 3.64 15.46
N VAL A 96 10.47 4.31 14.34
CA VAL A 96 9.35 3.98 13.45
C VAL A 96 9.73 2.83 12.52
N THR A 97 8.86 1.83 12.38
CA THR A 97 9.06 0.70 11.47
C THR A 97 7.76 0.25 10.79
N ALA A 98 7.88 -0.25 9.56
CA ALA A 98 6.79 -0.89 8.84
C ALA A 98 7.03 -2.40 8.76
N LYS A 99 6.04 -3.21 9.17
CA LYS A 99 6.14 -4.68 9.26
C LYS A 99 4.76 -5.33 9.12
N ILE A 100 4.71 -6.65 8.99
CA ILE A 100 3.49 -7.44 9.05
C ILE A 100 3.16 -7.80 10.49
N LEU A 101 1.94 -7.50 10.94
CA LEU A 101 1.45 -7.93 12.26
C LEU A 101 1.21 -9.44 12.27
N ARG A 102 1.90 -10.17 13.15
CA ARG A 102 1.76 -11.63 13.35
C ARG A 102 1.52 -11.94 14.82
N LYS A 103 1.09 -13.18 15.08
CA LYS A 103 0.92 -13.73 16.43
C LYS A 103 1.55 -15.13 16.49
N ARG A 104 2.35 -15.40 17.51
CA ARG A 104 2.98 -16.70 17.79
C ARG A 104 2.99 -16.90 19.31
N ASP A 105 2.56 -18.07 19.77
CA ASP A 105 2.56 -18.43 21.21
C ASP A 105 1.96 -17.34 22.11
N ASP A 106 0.79 -16.85 21.72
CA ASP A 106 0.06 -15.74 22.35
C ASP A 106 0.72 -14.34 22.37
N LYS A 107 1.93 -14.22 21.82
CA LYS A 107 2.65 -12.94 21.66
C LYS A 107 2.46 -12.36 20.26
N TYR A 108 2.46 -11.04 20.16
CA TYR A 108 2.40 -10.34 18.88
C TYR A 108 3.78 -9.93 18.41
N PHE A 109 3.98 -10.03 17.10
CA PHE A 109 5.25 -9.71 16.45
C PHE A 109 5.03 -8.84 15.22
N LEU A 110 6.00 -8.00 14.94
CA LEU A 110 6.19 -7.27 13.71
C LEU A 110 7.22 -8.03 12.86
N ALA A 111 6.72 -8.80 11.90
CA ALA A 111 7.54 -9.66 11.04
C ALA A 111 7.83 -8.99 9.69
N PRO A 112 9.00 -9.20 9.09
CA PRO A 112 9.23 -8.81 7.71
C PRO A 112 8.42 -9.69 6.74
N ALA A 113 8.34 -9.24 5.50
CA ALA A 113 7.87 -10.01 4.36
C ALA A 113 8.88 -9.82 3.21
N ASN A 114 10.05 -10.41 3.35
CA ASN A 114 11.07 -10.45 2.31
C ASN A 114 11.77 -11.82 2.33
N SER A 115 11.64 -12.55 1.23
CA SER A 115 12.21 -13.89 1.02
C SER A 115 13.65 -13.86 0.50
N ARG A 116 14.12 -12.69 0.05
CA ARG A 116 15.43 -12.48 -0.59
C ARG A 116 16.51 -12.06 0.41
N GLU A 117 16.10 -11.40 1.49
CA GLU A 117 16.99 -10.89 2.54
C GLU A 117 16.36 -11.13 3.91
N ALA A 118 17.20 -11.50 4.88
CA ALA A 118 16.76 -11.77 6.23
C ALA A 118 16.66 -10.47 7.04
N PHE A 119 15.51 -10.25 7.66
CA PHE A 119 15.28 -9.19 8.63
C PHE A 119 14.76 -9.82 9.93
N PRO A 120 15.04 -9.23 11.10
CA PRO A 120 14.57 -9.76 12.37
C PRO A 120 13.06 -9.52 12.57
N ASP A 121 12.40 -10.48 13.21
CA ASP A 121 11.10 -10.26 13.85
C ASP A 121 11.29 -9.35 15.06
N ILE A 122 10.33 -8.45 15.31
CA ILE A 122 10.33 -7.57 16.49
C ILE A 122 9.12 -7.94 17.35
N GLU A 123 9.34 -8.32 18.61
CA GLU A 123 8.25 -8.58 19.56
C GLU A 123 7.56 -7.26 19.93
N LEU A 124 6.23 -7.22 19.92
CA LEU A 124 5.49 -6.07 20.44
C LEU A 124 5.45 -6.15 21.96
N THR A 125 6.04 -5.14 22.60
CA THR A 125 6.06 -4.95 24.05
C THR A 125 5.06 -3.88 24.49
N GLU A 126 4.98 -3.60 25.79
CA GLU A 126 4.15 -2.52 26.34
C GLU A 126 4.57 -1.13 25.85
N ASP A 127 5.85 -0.95 25.51
CA ASP A 127 6.41 0.29 24.97
C ASP A 127 6.21 0.43 23.45
N SER A 128 5.62 -0.58 22.81
CA SER A 128 5.37 -0.59 21.37
C SER A 128 3.99 0.00 21.04
N GLU A 129 3.93 0.85 20.02
CA GLU A 129 2.67 1.45 19.57
C GLU A 129 2.44 1.17 18.08
N ILE A 130 1.32 0.54 17.72
CA ILE A 130 0.87 0.49 16.33
C ILE A 130 0.15 1.81 16.02
N TRP A 131 0.73 2.63 15.16
CA TRP A 131 0.13 3.89 14.71
C TRP A 131 -1.01 3.66 13.74
N GLY A 132 -0.92 2.68 12.85
CA GLY A 132 -1.98 2.40 11.91
C GLY A 132 -1.70 1.25 10.97
N VAL A 133 -2.70 0.93 10.15
CA VAL A 133 -2.63 -0.10 9.13
C VAL A 133 -2.23 0.53 7.81
N ILE A 134 -1.30 -0.08 7.09
CA ILE A 134 -0.97 0.35 5.73
C ILE A 134 -2.16 0.00 4.82
N ALA A 135 -2.77 1.03 4.25
CA ALA A 135 -3.99 0.96 3.46
C ALA A 135 -3.71 0.94 1.95
N GLY A 136 -2.59 1.51 1.53
CA GLY A 136 -2.15 1.47 0.14
C GLY A 136 -0.76 2.05 -0.05
N VAL A 137 -0.30 1.97 -1.30
CA VAL A 137 1.03 2.40 -1.76
C VAL A 137 0.85 3.29 -2.97
N VAL A 138 1.62 4.36 -3.03
CA VAL A 138 1.84 5.18 -4.20
C VAL A 138 3.31 5.08 -4.56
N ARG A 139 3.59 4.60 -5.77
CA ARG A 139 4.93 4.52 -6.34
C ARG A 139 4.94 5.26 -7.66
N ARG A 140 5.86 6.20 -7.80
CA ARG A 140 6.16 6.82 -9.09
C ARG A 140 7.23 6.00 -9.78
N TYR A 141 6.99 5.64 -11.03
CA TYR A 141 8.01 5.05 -11.90
C TYR A 141 8.63 6.19 -12.70
N ASP A 142 9.92 6.45 -12.49
CA ASP A 142 10.68 7.27 -13.43
C ASP A 142 11.11 6.35 -14.58
N LEU A 143 10.32 6.35 -15.66
CA LEU A 143 10.71 5.75 -16.92
C LEU A 143 11.54 6.80 -17.67
N ALA A 144 12.87 6.65 -17.62
CA ALA A 144 13.76 7.29 -18.58
C ALA A 144 13.84 6.42 -19.85
#